data_AF-A0A4S5E4R7-F1
#
_entry.id   AF-A0A4S5E4R7-F1
#
_cell.length_a   1.000
_cell.length_b   1.000
_cell.length_c   1.000
_cell.angle_alpha   90.00
_cell.angle_beta   90.00
_cell.angle_gamma   90.00
#
_symmetry.space_group_name_H-M   'P 1'
#
loop_
_entity.id
_entity.type
_entity.pdbx_description
1 polymer ?
#
loop_
_entity_poly.entity_id
_entity_poly.type
_entity_poly.pdbx_seq_one_letter_code
_entity_poly.pdbx_strand_id
1 'polypeptide(L)'
;MASSISSLKFARSKKGASTALGVATILLIGGSPETAAYPDILSAGVIDEIVSEGSESTLGKSKKAEVEAFNRQVDAATQFMRTAADESTYFDMSAARAAGADAATLEMGAIINRLAAGQKSVSDGQMSTNGLSLPLWGNWCGPGHGGGSAVDVLDSICRTHDKCYGSRGYFACSCDRAIVKDIQRNITRMGKAERTVAAAVSTYFTYCLCNPFT
;
A
#
# COMPACT_ATOMS: atom_id res chain seq x y z
N MET A 1 40.50 -3.15 -40.68
CA MET A 1 40.59 -1.67 -40.66
C MET A 1 40.09 -1.23 -39.29
N ALA A 2 40.99 -0.74 -38.46
CA ALA A 2 40.71 -0.22 -37.13
C ALA A 2 40.38 1.29 -37.19
N SER A 3 39.76 1.80 -36.12
CA SER A 3 39.52 3.22 -35.73
C SER A 3 38.01 3.51 -35.62
N SER A 4 37.47 4.15 -34.58
CA SER A 4 38.05 4.76 -33.37
C SER A 4 36.94 4.88 -32.32
N ILE A 5 37.28 4.58 -31.07
CA ILE A 5 36.43 4.78 -29.89
C ILE A 5 36.89 6.10 -29.27
N SER A 6 36.06 7.14 -29.30
CA SER A 6 36.39 8.42 -28.65
C SER A 6 35.79 8.45 -27.24
N SER A 7 36.66 8.29 -26.25
CA SER A 7 36.35 8.45 -24.83
C SER A 7 36.44 9.93 -24.45
N LEU A 8 35.37 10.50 -23.89
CA LEU A 8 35.41 11.81 -23.24
C LEU A 8 35.23 11.61 -21.73
N LYS A 9 36.31 11.90 -20.99
CA LYS A 9 36.38 11.95 -19.53
C LYS A 9 36.13 13.38 -19.03
N PHE A 10 35.33 13.44 -17.97
CA PHE A 10 35.37 14.35 -16.81
C PHE A 10 35.44 15.88 -16.99
N ALA A 11 34.44 16.57 -16.44
CA ALA A 11 34.67 17.75 -15.61
C ALA A 11 33.65 17.79 -14.44
N ARG A 12 34.17 17.77 -13.22
CA ARG A 12 33.45 17.88 -11.95
C ARG A 12 33.39 19.35 -11.57
N SER A 13 32.19 19.92 -11.47
CA SER A 13 32.01 21.27 -10.91
C SER A 13 31.72 21.19 -9.40
N LYS A 14 32.57 21.84 -8.60
CA LYS A 14 32.33 22.17 -7.19
C LYS A 14 32.38 23.69 -7.06
N LYS A 15 31.40 24.30 -6.37
CA LYS A 15 31.53 25.28 -5.27
C LYS A 15 30.28 26.16 -5.11
N GLY A 16 29.98 26.50 -3.85
CA GLY A 16 28.98 27.48 -3.41
C GLY A 16 28.32 27.00 -2.09
N ALA A 17 29.03 27.03 -0.96
CA ALA A 17 29.04 28.12 0.03
C ALA A 17 27.73 28.19 0.87
N SER A 18 27.76 27.63 2.07
CA SER A 18 26.77 27.86 3.14
C SER A 18 27.46 28.51 4.33
N THR A 19 27.13 29.78 4.57
CA THR A 19 27.18 30.52 5.84
C THR A 19 25.82 30.29 6.54
N ALA A 20 25.59 30.38 7.85
CA ALA A 20 26.32 30.86 9.01
C ALA A 20 25.75 30.20 10.28
N LEU A 21 26.54 30.24 11.36
CA LEU A 21 26.18 29.98 12.76
C LEU A 21 25.00 30.82 13.25
N GLY A 22 24.22 30.27 14.18
CA GLY A 22 23.28 31.05 15.02
C GLY A 22 22.53 30.18 16.02
N VAL A 23 23.09 30.06 17.23
CA VAL A 23 22.56 29.29 18.38
C VAL A 23 21.39 30.03 19.04
N ALA A 24 20.35 29.30 19.47
CA ALA A 24 19.43 29.76 20.50
C ALA A 24 18.89 28.57 21.32
N THR A 25 19.66 28.20 22.35
CA THR A 25 19.18 27.44 23.51
C THR A 25 18.28 28.35 24.36
N ILE A 26 17.01 27.98 24.51
CA ILE A 26 16.11 28.58 25.53
C ILE A 26 15.88 27.55 26.62
N LEU A 27 16.22 27.98 27.84
CA LEU A 27 16.11 27.25 29.10
C LEU A 27 14.66 27.13 29.60
N LEU A 28 14.48 26.07 30.39
CA LEU A 28 13.34 25.60 31.17
C LEU A 28 12.63 26.63 32.06
N ILE A 29 11.30 26.53 32.11
CA ILE A 29 10.41 26.85 33.25
C ILE A 29 9.26 25.82 33.11
N GLY A 30 8.94 24.89 34.01
CA GLY A 30 8.85 24.97 35.46
C GLY A 30 7.40 25.25 35.86
N GLY A 31 6.57 24.21 36.08
CA GLY A 31 5.20 24.37 36.61
C GLY A 31 4.29 23.13 36.47
N SER A 32 4.19 22.34 37.54
CA SER A 32 2.98 21.59 37.95
C SER A 32 2.34 22.40 39.10
N PRO A 33 1.10 22.17 39.61
CA PRO A 33 0.24 20.97 39.62
C PRO A 33 -1.21 21.31 39.17
N GLU A 34 -2.21 20.42 39.09
CA GLU A 34 -3.06 19.97 40.19
C GLU A 34 -4.09 18.95 39.68
N THR A 35 -4.16 17.84 40.41
CA THR A 35 -5.34 17.08 40.85
C THR A 35 -6.72 17.47 40.30
N ALA A 36 -7.35 16.54 39.57
CA ALA A 36 -8.81 16.41 39.55
C ALA A 36 -9.18 14.98 39.93
N ALA A 37 -9.85 14.87 41.07
CA ALA A 37 -10.40 13.65 41.62
C ALA A 37 -11.50 13.08 40.70
N TYR A 38 -11.44 11.77 40.45
CA TYR A 38 -12.57 11.00 39.93
C TYR A 38 -13.42 10.52 41.11
N PRO A 39 -14.75 10.75 41.13
CA PRO A 39 -15.61 10.03 42.03
C PRO A 39 -15.89 8.63 41.46
N ASP A 40 -15.51 7.62 42.25
CA ASP A 40 -16.15 6.31 42.29
C ASP A 40 -17.64 6.47 42.58
N ILE A 41 -18.51 6.01 41.69
CA ILE A 41 -19.82 5.48 42.10
C ILE A 41 -20.12 4.25 41.25
N LEU A 42 -19.77 3.11 41.81
CA LEU A 42 -20.43 1.84 41.57
C LEU A 42 -21.79 1.88 42.29
N SER A 43 -22.88 1.69 41.56
CA SER A 43 -24.13 1.20 42.15
C SER A 43 -24.81 0.25 41.19
N ALA A 44 -25.17 -0.90 41.76
CA ALA A 44 -25.78 -2.05 41.14
C ALA A 44 -27.21 -1.79 40.64
N GLY A 45 -27.60 -2.64 39.68
CA GLY A 45 -28.99 -3.04 39.49
C GLY A 45 -29.65 -2.41 38.27
N VAL A 46 -29.78 -3.19 37.20
CA VAL A 46 -31.06 -3.65 36.64
C VAL A 46 -30.71 -4.70 35.59
N ILE A 47 -31.13 -5.94 35.87
CA ILE A 47 -31.35 -6.96 34.86
C ILE A 47 -32.63 -6.55 34.14
N ASP A 48 -32.55 -6.23 32.86
CA ASP A 48 -33.71 -6.32 32.00
C ASP A 48 -33.30 -6.93 30.66
N GLU A 49 -34.03 -7.98 30.33
CA GLU A 49 -33.93 -8.75 29.10
C GLU A 49 -34.50 -7.89 27.98
N ILE A 50 -33.62 -7.27 27.19
CA ILE A 50 -34.01 -6.62 25.94
C ILE A 50 -33.16 -7.21 24.84
N VAL A 51 -33.77 -8.14 24.10
CA VAL A 51 -33.35 -8.52 22.75
C VAL A 51 -33.42 -7.24 21.90
N SER A 52 -32.28 -6.56 21.75
CA SER A 52 -32.13 -5.41 20.87
C SER A 52 -31.51 -5.88 19.56
N GLU A 53 -32.35 -6.05 18.55
CA GLU A 53 -31.90 -5.92 17.18
C GLU A 53 -31.48 -4.46 16.93
N GLY A 54 -30.19 -4.26 16.66
CA GLY A 54 -29.72 -3.28 15.68
C GLY A 54 -29.77 -1.79 16.03
N SER A 55 -28.98 -1.34 17.00
CA SER A 55 -28.42 0.02 16.99
C SER A 55 -27.05 0.01 16.31
N GLU A 56 -27.02 -0.14 14.99
CA GLU A 56 -25.81 0.14 14.22
C GLU A 56 -25.61 1.66 14.22
N SER A 57 -24.56 2.15 14.90
CA SER A 57 -24.25 3.59 14.90
C SER A 57 -24.13 4.10 13.46
N THR A 58 -24.57 5.33 13.20
CA THR A 58 -24.49 5.97 11.87
C THR A 58 -23.06 5.99 11.32
N LEU A 59 -22.06 6.08 12.20
CA LEU A 59 -20.64 5.93 11.89
C LEU A 59 -20.30 4.51 11.41
N GLY A 60 -20.84 3.49 12.06
CA GLY A 60 -20.70 2.09 11.64
C GLY A 60 -21.30 1.85 10.25
N LYS A 61 -22.49 2.40 10.00
CA LYS A 61 -23.17 2.32 8.70
C LYS A 61 -22.36 2.99 7.58
N SER A 62 -21.80 4.18 7.84
CA SER A 62 -20.97 4.89 6.86
C SER A 62 -19.67 4.14 6.54
N LYS A 63 -18.99 3.57 7.55
CA LYS A 63 -17.80 2.74 7.34
C LYS A 63 -18.10 1.48 6.54
N LYS A 64 -19.23 0.81 6.83
CA LYS A 64 -19.68 -0.37 6.09
C LYS A 64 -19.91 -0.07 4.61
N ALA A 65 -20.66 0.99 4.31
CA ALA A 65 -20.92 1.41 2.93
C ALA A 65 -19.63 1.74 2.14
N GLU A 66 -18.64 2.31 2.82
CA GLU A 66 -17.35 2.64 2.22
C GLU A 66 -16.51 1.38 1.92
N VAL A 67 -16.51 0.39 2.81
CA VAL A 67 -15.88 -0.92 2.58
C VAL A 67 -16.58 -1.66 1.43
N GLU A 68 -17.91 -1.63 1.38
CA GLU A 68 -18.67 -2.23 0.27
C GLU A 68 -18.38 -1.54 -1.07
N ALA A 69 -18.24 -0.20 -1.08
CA ALA A 69 -17.86 0.54 -2.28
C ALA A 69 -16.45 0.16 -2.77
N PHE A 70 -15.50 0.04 -1.84
CA PHE A 70 -14.16 -0.44 -2.14
C PHE A 70 -14.17 -1.85 -2.75
N ASN A 71 -14.90 -2.78 -2.14
CA ASN A 71 -14.99 -4.16 -2.65
C ASN A 71 -15.59 -4.20 -4.06
N ARG A 72 -16.66 -3.43 -4.32
CA ARG A 72 -17.22 -3.32 -5.69
C ARG A 72 -16.19 -2.80 -6.70
N GLN A 73 -15.33 -1.86 -6.30
CA GLN A 73 -14.29 -1.33 -7.17
C GLN A 73 -13.21 -2.40 -7.48
N VAL A 74 -12.79 -3.17 -6.46
CA VAL A 74 -11.87 -4.30 -6.64
C VAL A 74 -12.48 -5.38 -7.55
N ASP A 75 -13.75 -5.71 -7.36
CA ASP A 75 -14.48 -6.69 -8.18
C ASP A 75 -14.58 -6.22 -9.64
N ALA A 76 -14.94 -4.95 -9.86
CA ALA A 76 -15.02 -4.36 -11.19
C ALA A 76 -13.67 -4.42 -11.93
N ALA A 77 -12.56 -4.11 -11.25
CA ALA A 77 -11.24 -4.22 -11.85
C ALA A 77 -10.84 -5.68 -12.12
N THR A 78 -11.21 -6.61 -11.23
CA THR A 78 -10.91 -8.04 -11.39
C THR A 78 -11.54 -8.64 -12.66
N GLN A 79 -12.68 -8.11 -13.12
CA GLN A 79 -13.31 -8.54 -14.38
C GLN A 79 -12.44 -8.35 -15.62
N PHE A 80 -11.44 -7.46 -15.56
CA PHE A 80 -10.52 -7.17 -16.67
C PHE A 80 -9.13 -7.79 -16.47
N MET A 81 -8.92 -8.55 -15.39
CA MET A 81 -7.69 -9.31 -15.20
C MET A 81 -7.62 -10.51 -16.14
N ARG A 82 -6.46 -10.75 -16.73
CA ARG A 82 -6.18 -11.85 -17.66
C ARG A 82 -4.88 -12.53 -17.28
N THR A 83 -4.75 -13.77 -17.70
CA THR A 83 -3.51 -14.55 -17.64
C THR A 83 -3.04 -14.80 -19.07
N ALA A 84 -1.81 -14.40 -19.37
CA ALA A 84 -1.18 -14.65 -20.66
C ALA A 84 -0.69 -16.10 -20.78
N ALA A 85 -0.25 -16.49 -21.97
CA ALA A 85 0.23 -17.85 -22.23
C ALA A 85 1.50 -18.23 -21.44
N ASP A 86 2.28 -17.23 -21.02
CA ASP A 86 3.46 -17.40 -20.15
C ASP A 86 3.11 -17.35 -18.66
N GLU A 87 1.82 -17.53 -18.33
CA GLU A 87 1.26 -17.46 -16.97
C GLU A 87 1.37 -16.09 -16.29
N SER A 88 1.89 -15.06 -16.98
CA SER A 88 1.92 -13.71 -16.45
C SER A 88 0.53 -13.08 -16.42
N THR A 89 0.18 -12.44 -15.31
CA THR A 89 -1.12 -11.78 -15.15
C THR A 89 -1.05 -10.31 -15.55
N TYR A 90 -2.07 -9.80 -16.21
CA TYR A 90 -2.15 -8.38 -16.59
C TYR A 90 -3.60 -7.89 -16.57
N PHE A 91 -3.78 -6.58 -16.53
CA PHE A 91 -5.07 -5.92 -16.68
C PHE A 91 -5.29 -5.55 -18.15
N ASP A 92 -6.39 -6.03 -18.75
CA ASP A 92 -6.77 -5.75 -20.12
C ASP A 92 -7.41 -4.36 -20.27
N MET A 93 -6.55 -3.38 -20.52
CA MET A 93 -6.95 -1.99 -20.73
C MET A 93 -7.87 -1.79 -21.96
N SER A 94 -7.79 -2.66 -22.96
CA SER A 94 -8.61 -2.56 -24.16
C SER A 94 -10.04 -3.00 -23.85
N ALA A 95 -10.18 -4.16 -23.22
CA ALA A 95 -11.47 -4.68 -22.78
C ALA A 95 -12.16 -3.73 -21.79
N ALA A 96 -11.41 -3.18 -20.82
CA ALA A 96 -11.96 -2.21 -19.86
C ALA A 96 -12.53 -0.97 -20.54
N ARG A 97 -11.80 -0.40 -21.52
CA ARG A 97 -12.29 0.76 -22.29
C ARG A 97 -13.50 0.41 -23.15
N ALA A 98 -13.48 -0.74 -23.82
CA ALA A 98 -14.60 -1.20 -24.64
C ALA A 98 -15.87 -1.43 -23.81
N ALA A 99 -15.72 -1.85 -22.55
CA ALA A 99 -16.82 -2.01 -21.59
C ALA A 99 -17.27 -0.69 -20.94
N GLY A 100 -16.63 0.44 -21.24
CA GLY A 100 -16.97 1.73 -20.64
C GLY A 100 -16.56 1.87 -19.17
N ALA A 101 -15.48 1.20 -18.75
CA ALA A 101 -14.95 1.31 -17.40
C ALA A 101 -14.61 2.77 -17.04
N ASP A 102 -14.89 3.17 -15.79
CA ASP A 102 -14.66 4.52 -15.33
C ASP A 102 -13.15 4.86 -15.19
N ALA A 103 -12.86 6.15 -14.99
CA ALA A 103 -11.49 6.63 -14.89
C ALA A 103 -10.71 5.97 -13.74
N ALA A 104 -11.37 5.68 -12.62
CA ALA A 104 -10.74 5.06 -11.46
C ALA A 104 -10.35 3.60 -11.76
N THR A 105 -11.20 2.85 -12.48
CA THR A 105 -10.91 1.48 -12.90
C THR A 105 -9.76 1.44 -13.92
N LEU A 106 -9.72 2.40 -14.85
CA LEU A 106 -8.63 2.53 -15.81
C LEU A 106 -7.30 2.92 -15.12
N GLU A 107 -7.34 3.80 -14.12
CA GLU A 107 -6.19 4.15 -13.29
C GLU A 107 -5.67 2.92 -12.52
N MET A 108 -6.57 2.16 -11.90
CA MET A 108 -6.20 0.88 -11.27
C MET A 108 -5.54 -0.07 -12.26
N GLY A 109 -6.08 -0.21 -13.48
CA GLY A 109 -5.51 -1.06 -14.51
C GLY A 109 -4.09 -0.67 -14.90
N ALA A 110 -3.79 0.63 -14.97
CA ALA A 110 -2.43 1.12 -15.21
C ALA A 110 -1.48 0.77 -14.05
N ILE A 111 -1.93 0.92 -12.80
CA ILE A 111 -1.14 0.56 -11.60
C ILE A 111 -0.91 -0.96 -11.55
N ILE A 112 -1.93 -1.77 -11.83
CA ILE A 112 -1.84 -3.24 -11.86
C ILE A 112 -0.84 -3.70 -12.91
N ASN A 113 -0.85 -3.11 -14.11
CA ASN A 113 0.11 -3.45 -15.15
C ASN A 113 1.54 -3.08 -14.76
N ARG A 114 1.74 -1.99 -14.00
CA ARG A 114 3.05 -1.64 -13.44
C ARG A 114 3.51 -2.63 -12.37
N LEU A 115 2.61 -3.12 -11.52
CA LEU A 115 2.87 -4.21 -10.55
C LEU A 115 3.31 -5.48 -11.27
N ALA A 116 2.51 -5.92 -12.24
CA ALA A 116 2.74 -7.14 -13.01
C ALA A 116 4.10 -7.13 -13.73
N ALA A 117 4.44 -6.01 -14.37
CA ALA A 117 5.73 -5.86 -15.05
C ALA A 117 6.92 -6.02 -14.10
N GLY A 118 6.83 -5.49 -12.89
CA GLY A 118 7.88 -5.63 -11.88
C GLY A 118 8.02 -7.04 -11.33
N GLN A 119 6.90 -7.72 -11.10
CA GLN A 119 6.92 -9.09 -10.57
C GLN A 119 7.52 -10.09 -11.57
N LYS A 120 7.25 -9.92 -12.88
CA LYS A 120 7.90 -10.73 -13.93
C LYS A 120 9.43 -10.66 -13.84
N SER A 121 9.99 -9.46 -13.65
CA SER A 121 11.43 -9.27 -13.50
C SER A 121 12.02 -9.95 -12.24
N VAL A 122 11.23 -10.06 -11.16
CA VAL A 122 11.63 -10.78 -9.95
C VAL A 122 11.60 -12.29 -10.17
N SER A 123 10.55 -12.81 -10.81
CA SER A 123 10.37 -14.24 -11.09
C SER A 123 11.43 -14.80 -12.05
N ASP A 124 11.85 -14.02 -13.05
CA ASP A 124 12.83 -14.44 -14.05
C ASP A 124 14.28 -14.49 -13.51
N GLY A 125 14.49 -14.30 -12.20
CA GLY A 125 15.81 -14.37 -11.59
C GLY A 125 16.76 -13.24 -12.02
N GLN A 126 16.27 -12.21 -12.71
CA GLN A 126 17.00 -10.99 -13.05
C GLN A 126 17.15 -10.06 -11.82
N MET A 127 17.56 -10.62 -10.68
CA MET A 127 18.10 -9.85 -9.56
C MET A 127 19.55 -9.46 -9.89
N SER A 128 19.71 -8.44 -10.72
CA SER A 128 20.97 -7.70 -10.76
C SER A 128 21.12 -6.93 -9.45
N THR A 129 22.34 -6.72 -8.95
CA THR A 129 22.61 -5.91 -7.74
C THR A 129 22.31 -4.41 -7.93
N ASN A 130 21.76 -4.03 -9.09
CA ASN A 130 21.10 -2.76 -9.38
C ASN A 130 19.61 -2.97 -9.76
N GLY A 131 18.99 -4.03 -9.23
CA GLY A 131 17.70 -4.60 -9.64
C GLY A 131 16.55 -3.59 -9.56
N LEU A 132 15.71 -3.60 -10.59
CA LEU A 132 14.69 -2.60 -10.88
C LEU A 132 13.72 -2.40 -9.69
N SER A 133 14.03 -1.44 -8.82
CA SER A 133 13.09 -0.95 -7.79
C SER A 133 11.97 -0.19 -8.50
N LEU A 134 10.73 -0.65 -8.33
CA LEU A 134 9.55 0.01 -8.88
C LEU A 134 8.71 0.64 -7.76
N PRO A 135 9.00 1.89 -7.36
CA PRO A 135 8.21 2.57 -6.35
C PRO A 135 6.81 2.86 -6.89
N LEU A 136 5.79 2.31 -6.22
CA LEU A 136 4.39 2.56 -6.53
C LEU A 136 3.76 3.54 -5.56
N TRP A 137 4.02 3.38 -4.26
CA TRP A 137 3.45 4.20 -3.21
C TRP A 137 4.33 4.20 -1.96
N GLY A 138 4.48 5.38 -1.36
CA GLY A 138 5.26 5.54 -0.13
C GLY A 138 6.70 5.04 -0.28
N ASN A 139 7.22 4.45 0.79
CA ASN A 139 8.57 3.90 0.86
C ASN A 139 8.63 2.37 0.73
N TRP A 140 7.48 1.70 0.68
CA TRP A 140 7.38 0.23 0.77
C TRP A 140 6.53 -0.41 -0.32
N CYS A 141 5.55 0.26 -0.92
CA CYS A 141 4.75 -0.40 -1.94
C CYS A 141 5.51 -0.46 -3.27
N GLY A 142 5.93 -1.67 -3.68
CA GLY A 142 6.38 -1.94 -5.05
C GLY A 142 7.39 -3.08 -5.17
N PRO A 143 7.45 -3.78 -6.33
CA PRO A 143 8.45 -4.82 -6.56
C PRO A 143 9.88 -4.28 -6.40
N GLY A 144 10.67 -4.93 -5.55
CA GLY A 144 12.05 -4.51 -5.25
C GLY A 144 12.16 -3.14 -4.56
N HIS A 145 11.05 -2.58 -4.09
CA HIS A 145 10.98 -1.32 -3.36
C HIS A 145 10.76 -1.62 -1.87
N GLY A 146 11.31 -0.81 -0.97
CA GLY A 146 11.20 -1.07 0.47
C GLY A 146 12.32 -0.45 1.28
N GLY A 147 11.97 0.27 2.36
CA GLY A 147 12.92 0.78 3.35
C GLY A 147 12.40 1.96 4.15
N GLY A 148 13.07 2.28 5.26
CA GLY A 148 12.76 3.48 6.05
C GLY A 148 11.41 3.44 6.78
N SER A 149 10.90 4.61 7.14
CA SER A 149 9.63 4.75 7.86
C SER A 149 8.45 4.70 6.90
N ALA A 150 7.39 3.96 7.25
CA ALA A 150 6.14 4.01 6.50
C ALA A 150 5.51 5.40 6.63
N VAL A 151 5.00 5.95 5.53
CA VAL A 151 4.48 7.34 5.48
C VAL A 151 2.97 7.45 5.70
N ASP A 152 2.22 6.37 5.43
CA ASP A 152 0.78 6.29 5.64
C ASP A 152 0.29 4.85 5.89
N VAL A 153 -1.03 4.64 5.81
CA VAL A 153 -1.67 3.38 6.19
C VAL A 153 -1.35 2.29 5.18
N LEU A 154 -1.50 2.56 3.89
CA LEU A 154 -1.18 1.63 2.81
C LEU A 154 0.31 1.29 2.81
N ASP A 155 1.18 2.29 2.96
CA ASP A 155 2.63 2.07 3.02
C ASP A 155 3.03 1.19 4.21
N SER A 156 2.39 1.35 5.37
CA SER A 156 2.62 0.47 6.53
C SER A 156 2.14 -0.96 6.28
N ILE A 157 1.08 -1.13 5.49
CA ILE A 157 0.57 -2.44 5.09
C ILE A 157 1.54 -3.11 4.11
N CYS A 158 2.04 -2.38 3.11
CA CYS A 158 3.08 -2.87 2.18
C CYS A 158 4.35 -3.29 2.93
N ARG A 159 4.82 -2.49 3.89
CA ARG A 159 5.95 -2.87 4.75
C ARG A 159 5.73 -4.20 5.48
N THR A 160 4.50 -4.46 5.91
CA THR A 160 4.16 -5.70 6.62
C THR A 160 4.15 -6.89 5.66
N HIS A 161 3.66 -6.70 4.44
CA HIS A 161 3.71 -7.68 3.36
C HIS A 161 5.16 -8.02 2.96
N ASP A 162 6.02 -7.01 2.76
CA ASP A 162 7.43 -7.22 2.44
C ASP A 162 8.16 -8.03 3.51
N LYS A 163 7.89 -7.75 4.79
CA LYS A 163 8.44 -8.54 5.91
C LYS A 163 7.89 -9.97 5.92
N CYS A 164 6.62 -10.14 5.58
CA CYS A 164 6.01 -11.46 5.43
C CYS A 164 6.75 -12.26 4.35
N TYR A 165 6.96 -11.68 3.17
CA TYR A 165 7.77 -12.29 2.11
C TYR A 165 9.22 -12.56 2.53
N GLY A 166 9.85 -11.64 3.25
CA GLY A 166 11.21 -11.85 3.77
C GLY A 166 11.32 -13.06 4.73
N SER A 167 10.23 -13.44 5.39
CA SER A 167 10.20 -14.60 6.30
C SER A 167 9.67 -15.89 5.68
N ARG A 168 8.74 -15.79 4.72
CA ARG A 168 8.01 -16.95 4.16
C ARG A 168 8.40 -17.27 2.71
N GLY A 169 9.15 -16.39 2.06
CA GLY A 169 9.44 -16.45 0.64
C GLY A 169 8.44 -15.66 -0.20
N TYR A 170 8.87 -15.30 -1.41
CA TYR A 170 8.02 -14.64 -2.40
C TYR A 170 6.86 -15.54 -2.82
N PHE A 171 5.74 -14.90 -3.20
CA PHE A 171 4.51 -15.55 -3.65
C PHE A 171 3.84 -16.43 -2.58
N ALA A 172 4.14 -16.24 -1.29
CA ALA A 172 3.43 -16.96 -0.24
C ALA A 172 1.97 -16.51 -0.17
N CYS A 173 1.03 -17.41 -0.46
CA CYS A 173 -0.40 -17.08 -0.47
C CYS A 173 -0.90 -16.54 0.88
N SER A 174 -0.26 -16.90 2.00
CA SER A 174 -0.59 -16.32 3.29
C SER A 174 -0.32 -14.83 3.36
N CYS A 175 0.77 -14.36 2.75
CA CYS A 175 1.15 -12.94 2.72
C CYS A 175 0.21 -12.18 1.79
N ASP A 176 -0.08 -12.72 0.61
CA ASP A 176 -0.96 -12.08 -0.38
C ASP A 176 -2.40 -11.96 0.12
N ARG A 177 -2.92 -13.00 0.79
CA ARG A 177 -4.23 -12.89 1.45
C ARG A 177 -4.20 -11.92 2.64
N ALA A 178 -3.08 -11.80 3.34
CA ALA A 178 -2.98 -10.91 4.49
C ALA A 178 -3.00 -9.44 4.07
N ILE A 179 -2.26 -9.07 3.02
CA ILE A 179 -2.25 -7.68 2.53
C ILE A 179 -3.65 -7.24 2.06
N VAL A 180 -4.38 -8.09 1.32
CA VAL A 180 -5.77 -7.80 0.88
C VAL A 180 -6.68 -7.56 2.08
N LYS A 181 -6.61 -8.43 3.10
CA LYS A 181 -7.43 -8.30 4.32
C LYS A 181 -7.06 -7.05 5.12
N ASP A 182 -5.79 -6.71 5.22
CA ASP A 182 -5.33 -5.52 5.94
C ASP A 182 -5.76 -4.23 5.26
N ILE A 183 -5.71 -4.19 3.93
CA ILE A 183 -6.25 -3.08 3.14
C ILE A 183 -7.76 -2.92 3.42
N GLN A 184 -8.55 -3.98 3.25
CA GLN A 184 -10.00 -3.94 3.48
C GLN A 184 -10.36 -3.44 4.88
N ARG A 185 -9.64 -3.90 5.91
CA ARG A 185 -9.86 -3.48 7.31
C ARG A 185 -9.52 -2.01 7.56
N ASN A 186 -8.59 -1.45 6.81
CA ASN A 186 -8.07 -0.11 7.06
C ASN A 186 -8.49 0.93 6.01
N ILE A 187 -9.32 0.56 5.03
CA ILE A 187 -9.68 1.45 3.92
C ILE A 187 -10.25 2.78 4.44
N THR A 188 -11.09 2.74 5.48
CA THR A 188 -11.73 3.91 6.11
C THR A 188 -10.74 4.94 6.70
N ARG A 189 -9.46 4.58 6.82
CA ARG A 189 -8.38 5.41 7.34
C ARG A 189 -7.50 6.00 6.23
N MET A 190 -7.76 5.64 4.97
CA MET A 190 -6.95 6.02 3.82
C MET A 190 -7.51 7.25 3.10
N GLY A 191 -6.61 8.05 2.52
CA GLY A 191 -6.98 9.15 1.61
C GLY A 191 -7.50 8.63 0.25
N LYS A 192 -8.12 9.49 -0.58
CA LYS A 192 -8.68 9.07 -1.87
C LYS A 192 -7.66 8.44 -2.81
N ALA A 193 -6.50 9.09 -3.01
CA ALA A 193 -5.44 8.58 -3.88
C ALA A 193 -4.85 7.27 -3.34
N GLU A 194 -4.63 7.20 -2.03
CA GLU A 194 -4.17 6.00 -1.33
C GLU A 194 -5.13 4.82 -1.55
N ARG A 195 -6.46 5.05 -1.47
CA ARG A 195 -7.48 4.03 -1.74
C ARG A 195 -7.45 3.50 -3.17
N THR A 196 -7.20 4.35 -4.17
CA THR A 196 -7.07 3.90 -5.56
C THR A 196 -5.89 2.92 -5.71
N VAL A 197 -4.73 3.25 -5.12
CA VAL A 197 -3.58 2.33 -5.13
C VAL A 197 -3.87 1.08 -4.32
N ALA A 198 -4.51 1.21 -3.15
CA ALA A 198 -4.88 0.08 -2.31
C ALA A 198 -5.86 -0.88 -3.02
N ALA A 199 -6.79 -0.35 -3.82
CA ALA A 199 -7.69 -1.13 -4.65
C ALA A 199 -6.90 -1.89 -5.72
N ALA A 200 -6.00 -1.22 -6.44
CA ALA A 200 -5.15 -1.84 -7.46
C ALA A 200 -4.27 -2.96 -6.88
N VAL A 201 -3.65 -2.73 -5.72
CA VAL A 201 -2.86 -3.73 -4.98
C VAL A 201 -3.75 -4.91 -4.58
N SER A 202 -4.95 -4.64 -4.06
CA SER A 202 -5.90 -5.69 -3.67
C SER A 202 -6.36 -6.52 -4.87
N THR A 203 -6.67 -5.89 -5.99
CA THR A 203 -7.02 -6.59 -7.24
C THR A 203 -5.88 -7.48 -7.72
N TYR A 204 -4.64 -6.99 -7.71
CA TYR A 204 -3.48 -7.77 -8.12
C TYR A 204 -3.33 -9.04 -7.28
N PHE A 205 -3.27 -8.90 -5.94
CA PHE A 205 -3.08 -10.03 -5.01
C PHE A 205 -4.31 -10.92 -4.83
N THR A 206 -5.50 -10.47 -5.25
CA THR A 206 -6.69 -11.32 -5.33
C THR A 206 -6.66 -12.24 -6.55
N TYR A 207 -6.05 -11.79 -7.65
CA TYR A 207 -6.05 -12.51 -8.92
C TYR A 207 -4.79 -13.36 -9.16
N CYS A 208 -3.62 -12.87 -8.76
CA CYS A 208 -2.36 -13.50 -9.13
C CYS A 208 -2.14 -14.87 -8.47
N LEU A 209 -1.45 -15.76 -9.20
CA LEU A 209 -1.05 -17.07 -8.67
C LEU A 209 -0.06 -16.90 -7.51
N CYS A 210 -0.25 -17.71 -6.48
CA CYS A 210 0.60 -17.75 -5.30
C CYS A 210 0.82 -19.21 -4.87
N ASN A 211 1.88 -19.46 -4.10
CA ASN A 211 2.22 -20.74 -3.52
C ASN A 211 1.42 -20.97 -2.21
N PRO A 212 0.56 -21.99 -2.13
CA PRO A 212 -0.24 -22.27 -0.93
C PRO A 212 0.56 -22.95 0.20
N PHE A 213 1.78 -23.40 -0.06
CA PHE A 213 2.60 -24.18 0.87
C PHE A 213 3.66 -23.35 1.61
N THR A 214 3.78 -22.05 1.31
CA THR A 214 4.67 -21.10 1.99
C THR A 214 3.92 -20.12 2.88
#